data_AF-A0A1Y6BBE5-F1
#
_entry.id   AF-A0A1Y6BBE5-F1
#
_cell.length_a   1.000
_cell.length_b   1.000
_cell.length_c   1.000
_cell.angle_alpha   90.00
_cell.angle_beta   90.00
_cell.angle_gamma   90.00
#
_symmetry.space_group_name_H-M   'P 1'
#
loop_
_entity.id
_entity.type
_entity.pdbx_description
1 polymer ?
#
loop_
_entity_poly.entity_id
_entity_poly.type
_entity_poly.pdbx_seq_one_letter_code
_entity_poly.pdbx_strand_id
1 'polypeptide(L)'
;MIDTRTAPYAAFLLRLSLGLMFLAHGLTKLFVFTPAGTARFFASLGLPGFVGPLTMVAEITGGVLLILGVAGRQVALLLSPVLLGATLLVHLANGWAFTNPGGGWEYTAFLTAAALTVALLGDGAFALKPLGRRA
;
A
#
# COMPACT_ATOMS: atom_id res chain seq x y z
N MET A 1 15.92 6.74 21.52
CA MET A 1 16.30 7.97 20.78
C MET A 1 16.36 7.63 19.29
N ILE A 2 15.91 8.54 18.40
CA ILE A 2 16.02 8.37 16.93
C ILE A 2 17.31 9.06 16.46
N ASP A 3 18.17 8.38 15.68
CA ASP A 3 19.32 9.03 15.04
C ASP A 3 18.85 9.85 13.84
N THR A 4 18.89 11.17 13.98
CA THR A 4 18.39 12.12 12.98
C THR A 4 19.22 12.14 11.69
N ARG A 5 20.44 11.61 11.70
CA ARG A 5 21.29 11.52 10.49
C ARG A 5 20.83 10.40 9.56
N THR A 6 20.34 9.30 10.12
CA THR A 6 19.91 8.11 9.36
C THR A 6 18.40 8.00 9.21
N ALA A 7 17.62 8.64 10.09
CA ALA A 7 16.16 8.62 10.05
C ALA A 7 15.54 8.99 8.68
N PRO A 8 16.01 10.01 7.94
CA PRO A 8 15.46 10.32 6.62
C PRO A 8 15.63 9.17 5.62
N TYR A 9 16.75 8.44 5.69
CA TYR A 9 17.01 7.29 4.82
C TYR A 9 16.18 6.07 5.22
N ALA A 10 15.96 5.85 6.52
CA ALA A 10 15.04 4.81 6.99
C ALA A 10 13.60 5.05 6.50
N ALA A 11 13.12 6.30 6.61
CA ALA A 11 11.82 6.69 6.08
C ALA A 11 11.73 6.52 4.54
N PHE A 12 12.80 6.90 3.82
CA PHE A 12 12.90 6.67 2.37
C PHE A 12 12.80 5.19 2.01
N LEU A 13 13.58 4.33 2.69
CA LEU A 13 13.59 2.90 2.42
C LEU A 13 12.21 2.28 2.63
N LEU A 14 11.53 2.64 3.71
CA LEU A 14 10.19 2.18 4.00
C LEU A 14 9.18 2.67 2.95
N ARG A 15 9.21 3.97 2.62
CA ARG A 15 8.37 4.57 1.58
C ARG A 15 8.56 3.89 0.22
N LEU A 16 9.82 3.70 -0.19
CA LEU A 16 10.16 3.08 -1.46
C LEU A 16 9.66 1.63 -1.51
N SER A 17 9.92 0.85 -0.46
CA SER A 17 9.49 -0.55 -0.35
C SER A 17 7.96 -0.67 -0.42
N LEU A 18 7.25 0.19 0.30
CA LEU A 18 5.79 0.24 0.29
C LEU A 18 5.24 0.64 -1.10
N GLY A 19 5.84 1.66 -1.73
CA GLY A 19 5.44 2.11 -3.05
C GLY A 19 5.64 1.04 -4.13
N LEU A 20 6.76 0.31 -4.08
CA LEU A 20 7.01 -0.84 -4.95
C LEU A 20 5.97 -1.95 -4.73
N MET A 21 5.55 -2.19 -3.49
CA MET A 21 4.54 -3.19 -3.20
C MET A 21 3.18 -2.84 -3.82
N PHE A 22 2.71 -1.61 -3.60
CA PHE A 22 1.49 -1.13 -4.23
C PHE A 22 1.56 -1.19 -5.75
N LEU A 23 2.69 -0.75 -6.33
CA LEU A 23 2.86 -0.77 -7.78
C LEU A 23 2.82 -2.20 -8.32
N ALA A 24 3.53 -3.15 -7.70
CA ALA A 24 3.52 -4.56 -8.13
C ALA A 24 2.11 -5.17 -8.09
N HIS A 25 1.36 -4.92 -7.01
CA HIS A 25 -0.03 -5.40 -6.87
C HIS A 25 -0.97 -4.74 -7.89
N GLY A 26 -0.83 -3.45 -8.12
CA GLY A 26 -1.62 -2.71 -9.10
C GLY A 26 -1.34 -3.17 -10.53
N LEU A 27 -0.06 -3.36 -10.89
CA LEU A 27 0.33 -3.87 -12.20
C LEU A 27 -0.09 -5.33 -12.42
N THR A 28 -0.13 -6.15 -11.37
CA THR A 28 -0.71 -7.51 -11.45
C THR A 28 -2.19 -7.44 -11.82
N LYS A 29 -2.96 -6.53 -11.20
CA LYS A 29 -4.37 -6.30 -11.55
C LYS A 29 -4.53 -5.79 -12.99
N LEU A 30 -3.64 -4.93 -13.45
CA LEU A 30 -3.70 -4.37 -14.80
C LEU A 30 -3.31 -5.36 -15.91
N PHE A 31 -2.17 -6.04 -15.76
CA PHE A 31 -1.59 -6.83 -16.84
C PHE A 31 -1.86 -8.33 -16.74
N VAL A 32 -2.00 -8.87 -15.52
CA VAL A 32 -2.24 -10.31 -15.32
C VAL A 32 -3.73 -10.60 -15.27
N PHE A 33 -4.45 -9.90 -14.40
CA PHE A 33 -5.90 -10.12 -14.27
C PHE A 33 -6.69 -9.39 -15.35
N THR A 34 -6.17 -8.28 -15.87
CA THR A 34 -6.90 -7.25 -16.63
C THR A 34 -7.94 -6.51 -15.76
N PRO A 35 -8.39 -5.30 -16.15
CA PRO A 35 -9.43 -4.58 -15.40
C PRO A 35 -10.72 -5.41 -15.24
N ALA A 36 -11.14 -6.11 -16.30
CA ALA A 36 -12.32 -6.96 -16.26
C ALA A 36 -12.14 -8.20 -15.36
N GLY A 37 -10.97 -8.84 -15.39
CA GLY A 37 -10.68 -9.96 -14.49
C GLY A 37 -10.51 -9.51 -13.05
N THR A 38 -9.95 -8.33 -12.79
CA THR A 38 -9.90 -7.73 -11.45
C THR A 38 -11.30 -7.49 -10.91
N ALA A 39 -12.23 -6.98 -11.73
CA ALA A 39 -13.62 -6.82 -11.30
C ALA A 39 -14.29 -8.15 -10.95
N ARG A 40 -14.07 -9.20 -11.75
CA ARG A 40 -14.56 -10.56 -11.48
C ARG A 40 -13.94 -11.16 -10.21
N PHE A 41 -12.64 -10.96 -10.00
CA PHE A 41 -11.95 -11.42 -8.81
C PHE A 41 -12.54 -10.80 -7.54
N PHE A 42 -12.73 -9.48 -7.52
CA PHE A 42 -13.36 -8.81 -6.38
C PHE A 42 -14.80 -9.29 -6.14
N ALA A 43 -15.57 -9.51 -7.21
CA ALA A 43 -16.91 -10.10 -7.10
C ALA A 43 -16.89 -11.52 -6.47
N SER A 44 -15.88 -12.33 -6.79
CA SER A 44 -15.72 -13.66 -6.19
C SER A 44 -15.39 -13.62 -4.69
N LEU A 45 -14.87 -12.49 -4.19
CA LEU A 45 -14.63 -12.24 -2.77
C LEU A 45 -15.87 -11.67 -2.05
N GLY A 46 -17.01 -11.54 -2.73
CA GLY A 46 -18.23 -10.93 -2.19
C GLY A 46 -18.21 -9.40 -2.16
N LEU A 47 -17.24 -8.75 -2.82
CA LEU A 47 -17.16 -7.30 -2.93
C LEU A 47 -17.82 -6.81 -4.23
N PRO A 48 -18.32 -5.55 -4.29
CA PRO A 48 -18.81 -5.00 -5.54
C PRO A 48 -17.69 -4.96 -6.60
N GLY A 49 -17.92 -5.56 -7.77
CA GLY A 49 -16.87 -5.74 -8.78
C GLY A 49 -16.19 -4.45 -9.23
N PHE A 50 -16.88 -3.31 -9.23
CA PHE A 50 -16.31 -2.02 -9.59
C PHE A 50 -15.21 -1.54 -8.61
N VAL A 51 -15.20 -2.04 -7.36
CA VAL A 51 -14.16 -1.72 -6.36
C VAL A 51 -12.79 -2.26 -6.79
N GLY A 52 -12.76 -3.34 -7.57
CA GLY A 52 -11.53 -3.93 -8.07
C GLY A 52 -10.70 -2.98 -8.95
N PRO A 53 -11.26 -2.49 -10.08
CA PRO A 53 -10.60 -1.48 -10.92
C PRO A 53 -10.26 -0.18 -10.19
N LEU A 54 -11.09 0.27 -9.23
CA LEU A 54 -10.78 1.45 -8.41
C LEU A 54 -9.54 1.20 -7.53
N THR A 55 -9.48 0.04 -6.88
CA THR A 55 -8.32 -0.40 -6.10
C THR A 55 -7.08 -0.46 -6.98
N MET A 56 -7.18 -1.05 -8.17
CA MET A 56 -6.07 -1.11 -9.13
C MET A 56 -5.52 0.29 -9.48
N VAL A 57 -6.38 1.24 -9.81
CA VAL A 57 -5.95 2.62 -10.13
C VAL A 57 -5.30 3.27 -8.92
N ALA A 58 -5.89 3.12 -7.73
CA ALA A 58 -5.35 3.65 -6.48
C ALA A 58 -3.96 3.07 -6.16
N GLU A 59 -3.77 1.76 -6.29
CA GLU A 59 -2.50 1.10 -6.02
C GLU A 59 -1.40 1.51 -7.02
N ILE A 60 -1.71 1.62 -8.31
CA ILE A 60 -0.73 2.04 -9.32
C ILE A 60 -0.33 3.50 -9.09
N THR A 61 -1.33 4.40 -9.04
CA THR A 61 -1.07 5.83 -8.89
C THR A 61 -0.41 6.13 -7.56
N GLY A 62 -0.93 5.54 -6.48
CA GLY A 62 -0.38 5.66 -5.14
C GLY A 62 1.03 5.06 -5.00
N GLY A 63 1.28 3.89 -5.60
CA GLY A 63 2.61 3.28 -5.65
C GLY A 63 3.64 4.16 -6.33
N VAL A 64 3.31 4.74 -7.49
CA VAL A 64 4.18 5.69 -8.20
C VAL A 64 4.43 6.94 -7.37
N LEU A 65 3.38 7.54 -6.79
CA LEU A 65 3.53 8.75 -5.95
C LEU A 65 4.37 8.47 -4.70
N LEU A 66 4.21 7.30 -4.07
CA LEU A 66 5.05 6.86 -2.97
C LEU A 66 6.50 6.68 -3.40
N ILE A 67 6.80 6.04 -4.53
CA ILE A 67 8.17 5.87 -5.03
C ILE A 67 8.83 7.24 -5.30
N LEU A 68 8.11 8.15 -5.93
CA LEU A 68 8.61 9.50 -6.24
C LEU A 68 8.65 10.43 -5.01
N GLY A 69 8.01 10.06 -3.90
CA GLY A 69 7.91 10.89 -2.71
C GLY A 69 7.15 12.18 -2.98
N VAL A 70 6.02 12.07 -3.69
CA VAL A 70 5.10 13.18 -3.94
C VAL A 70 3.91 13.01 -3.02
N ALA A 71 3.77 13.92 -2.05
CA ALA A 71 2.71 13.85 -1.04
C ALA A 71 2.67 12.49 -0.30
N GLY A 72 3.85 11.91 -0.02
CA GLY A 72 4.00 10.53 0.46
C GLY A 72 3.21 10.24 1.73
N ARG A 73 3.18 11.18 2.67
CA ARG A 73 2.33 11.11 3.88
C ARG A 73 0.84 10.93 3.54
N GLN A 74 0.25 11.80 2.72
CA GLN A 74 -1.18 11.70 2.41
C GLN A 74 -1.46 10.46 1.56
N VAL A 75 -0.59 10.14 0.61
CA VAL A 75 -0.76 8.95 -0.22
C VAL A 75 -0.75 7.68 0.64
N ALA A 76 0.16 7.56 1.60
CA ALA A 76 0.19 6.43 2.53
C ALA A 76 -1.11 6.32 3.37
N LEU A 77 -1.64 7.46 3.86
CA LEU A 77 -2.92 7.50 4.58
C LEU A 77 -4.11 7.14 3.69
N LEU A 78 -4.11 7.55 2.43
CA LEU A 78 -5.20 7.26 1.50
C LEU A 78 -5.19 5.80 1.03
N LEU A 79 -4.02 5.16 1.01
CA LEU A 79 -3.88 3.75 0.67
C LEU A 79 -4.08 2.81 1.87
N SER A 80 -3.94 3.27 3.12
CA SER A 80 -4.12 2.40 4.28
C SER A 80 -5.51 1.77 4.39
N PRO A 81 -6.64 2.42 4.01
CA PRO A 81 -7.95 1.77 3.94
C PRO A 81 -8.02 0.62 2.94
N VAL A 82 -7.25 0.67 1.84
CA VAL A 82 -7.18 -0.45 0.88
C VAL A 82 -6.56 -1.68 1.53
N LEU A 83 -5.43 -1.49 2.22
CA LEU A 83 -4.75 -2.58 2.94
C LEU A 83 -5.58 -3.09 4.11
N LEU A 84 -6.19 -2.19 4.88
CA LEU A 84 -7.06 -2.55 5.99
C LEU A 84 -8.31 -3.30 5.51
N GLY A 85 -8.90 -2.88 4.39
CA GLY A 85 -9.99 -3.59 3.74
C GLY A 85 -9.58 -4.99 3.30
N ALA A 86 -8.40 -5.17 2.70
CA ALA A 86 -7.87 -6.48 2.38
C ALA A 86 -7.67 -7.35 3.64
N THR A 87 -7.10 -6.79 4.70
CA THR A 87 -6.93 -7.49 5.98
C THR A 87 -8.26 -7.95 6.55
N LEU A 88 -9.21 -7.04 6.74
CA LEU A 88 -10.45 -7.31 7.48
C LEU A 88 -11.47 -8.10 6.66
N LEU A 89 -11.59 -7.83 5.36
CA LEU A 89 -12.67 -8.38 4.53
C LEU A 89 -12.25 -9.65 3.77
N VAL A 90 -10.96 -9.86 3.51
CA VAL A 90 -10.48 -10.96 2.66
C VAL A 90 -9.64 -11.96 3.45
N HIS A 91 -8.71 -11.49 4.28
CA HIS A 91 -7.68 -12.36 4.85
C HIS A 91 -7.90 -12.75 6.31
N LEU A 92 -8.69 -11.99 7.09
CA LEU A 92 -8.84 -12.20 8.54
C LEU A 92 -9.36 -13.60 8.89
N ALA A 93 -10.35 -14.09 8.14
CA ALA A 93 -10.95 -15.40 8.35
C ALA A 93 -10.02 -16.58 7.99
N ASN A 94 -8.95 -16.33 7.21
CA ASN A 94 -8.02 -17.36 6.75
C ASN A 94 -6.91 -17.67 7.78
N GLY A 95 -6.92 -17.02 8.96
CA GLY A 95 -5.92 -17.20 10.00
C GLY A 95 -4.67 -16.33 9.81
N TRP A 96 -3.64 -16.54 10.64
CA TRP A 96 -2.45 -15.68 10.69
C TRP A 96 -1.60 -15.75 9.42
N ALA A 97 -1.06 -16.94 9.10
CA ALA A 97 0.02 -17.08 8.13
C ALA A 97 -0.44 -16.84 6.67
N PHE A 98 0.33 -16.05 5.92
CA PHE A 98 0.01 -15.77 4.50
C PHE A 98 0.05 -17.03 3.61
N THR A 99 0.67 -18.12 4.08
CA THR A 99 0.70 -19.42 3.39
C THR A 99 -0.58 -20.25 3.55
N ASN A 100 -1.52 -19.82 4.40
CA ASN A 100 -2.80 -20.50 4.54
C ASN A 100 -3.62 -20.47 3.23
N PRO A 101 -4.55 -21.41 3.01
CA PRO A 101 -5.48 -21.34 1.88
C PRO A 101 -6.20 -19.99 1.83
N GLY A 102 -6.15 -19.30 0.68
CA GLY A 102 -6.70 -17.95 0.51
C GLY A 102 -5.82 -16.80 1.04
N GLY A 103 -4.69 -17.12 1.68
CA GLY A 103 -3.75 -16.19 2.30
C GLY A 103 -4.26 -15.66 3.63
N GLY A 104 -3.51 -15.88 4.71
CA GLY A 104 -3.77 -15.29 6.02
C GLY A 104 -3.48 -13.78 6.11
N TRP A 105 -3.86 -13.17 7.23
CA TRP A 105 -3.89 -11.71 7.37
C TRP A 105 -2.57 -11.05 7.75
N GLU A 106 -1.59 -11.82 8.24
CA GLU A 106 -0.27 -11.35 8.72
C GLU A 106 0.35 -10.31 7.78
N TYR A 107 0.45 -10.67 6.49
CA TYR A 107 1.13 -9.83 5.51
C TYR A 107 0.41 -8.50 5.26
N THR A 108 -0.91 -8.55 5.08
CA THR A 108 -1.70 -7.34 4.83
C THR A 108 -1.78 -6.41 6.04
N ALA A 109 -1.82 -6.97 7.25
CA ALA A 109 -1.75 -6.18 8.48
C ALA A 109 -0.36 -5.54 8.66
N PHE A 110 0.71 -6.27 8.35
CA PHE A 110 2.06 -5.73 8.35
C PHE A 110 2.21 -4.56 7.37
N LEU A 111 1.70 -4.69 6.14
CA LEU A 111 1.70 -3.60 5.17
C LEU A 111 0.86 -2.41 5.65
N THR A 112 -0.27 -2.66 6.32
CA THR A 112 -1.09 -1.58 6.91
C THR A 112 -0.29 -0.80 7.96
N ALA A 113 0.40 -1.50 8.87
CA ALA A 113 1.27 -0.87 9.85
C ALA A 113 2.44 -0.11 9.20
N ALA A 114 3.03 -0.65 8.12
CA ALA A 114 4.06 0.04 7.34
C ALA A 114 3.53 1.34 6.69
N ALA A 115 2.33 1.31 6.11
CA ALA A 115 1.69 2.49 5.54
C ALA A 115 1.43 3.58 6.59
N LEU A 116 0.89 3.21 7.76
CA LEU A 116 0.71 4.14 8.87
C LEU A 116 2.06 4.68 9.39
N THR A 117 3.11 3.86 9.38
CA THR A 117 4.45 4.28 9.77
C THR A 117 5.03 5.31 8.80
N VAL A 118 4.89 5.12 7.47
CA VAL A 118 5.25 6.14 6.47
C VAL A 118 4.46 7.42 6.69
N ALA A 119 3.15 7.29 6.94
CA ALA A 119 2.28 8.42 7.22
C ALA A 119 2.70 9.19 8.48
N LEU A 120 3.27 8.54 9.50
CA LEU A 120 3.72 9.19 10.72
C LEU A 120 5.12 9.83 10.53
N LEU A 121 6.07 9.08 9.95
CA LEU A 121 7.46 9.51 9.73
C LEU A 121 7.59 10.65 8.71
N GLY A 122 6.73 10.68 7.68
CA GLY A 122 6.82 11.62 6.56
C GLY A 122 7.66 11.09 5.39
N ASP A 123 7.99 11.99 4.45
CA ASP A 123 8.43 11.60 3.11
C ASP A 123 9.88 11.07 3.04
N GLY A 124 10.70 11.32 4.06
CA GLY A 124 12.09 10.87 4.11
C GLY A 124 13.01 11.54 3.08
N ALA A 125 14.17 10.93 2.86
CA ALA A 125 15.13 11.38 1.85
C ALA A 125 14.59 11.23 0.41
N PHE A 126 15.15 12.01 -0.52
CA PHE A 126 14.91 11.96 -1.97
C PHE A 126 13.45 12.18 -2.43
N ALA A 127 12.59 12.72 -1.58
CA ALA A 127 11.22 13.06 -1.97
C ALA A 127 11.20 14.24 -2.96
N LEU A 128 10.49 14.10 -4.09
CA LEU A 128 10.40 15.16 -5.10
C LEU A 128 9.53 16.35 -4.63
N LYS A 129 8.51 16.10 -3.81
CA LYS A 129 7.65 17.14 -3.24
C LYS A 129 7.41 16.88 -1.75
N PRO A 130 8.40 17.17 -0.90
CA PRO A 130 8.27 16.95 0.54
C PRO A 130 7.23 17.90 1.14
N LEU A 131 6.33 17.37 1.96
CA LEU A 131 5.35 18.18 2.69
C LEU A 131 6.03 18.88 3.85
N GLY A 132 6.50 20.10 3.59
CA GLY A 132 6.98 21.01 4.62
C GLY A 132 8.32 20.57 5.22
N ARG A 133 9.39 21.22 4.77
CA ARG A 133 10.43 21.61 5.73
C ARG A 133 9.85 22.73 6.58
N ARG A 134 9.56 22.46 7.85
CA ARG A 134 9.64 23.50 8.88
C ARG A 134 10.51 22.95 10.01
N ALA A 135 11.71 23.51 10.05
CA ALA A 135 12.76 23.42 11.06
C ALA A 135 13.32 22.02 11.33
#